data_AF-A0A7V1I1X4-F1
#
_entry.id   AF-A0A7V1I1X4-F1
#
_cell.length_a   1.000
_cell.length_b   1.000
_cell.length_c   1.000
_cell.angle_alpha   90.00
_cell.angle_beta   90.00
_cell.angle_gamma   90.00
#
_symmetry.space_group_name_H-M   'P 1'
#
loop_
_entity.id
_entity.type
_entity.pdbx_description
1 polymer ?
#
loop_
_entity_poly.entity_id
_entity_poly.type
_entity_poly.pdbx_seq_one_letter_code
_entity_poly.pdbx_strand_id
1 'polypeptide(L)' 'MKDEIIIKGASEHNLKNIDLTIPRDKLIVITGVSGSGKSSL' A
#
# COMPACT_ATOMS: atom_id res chain seq x y z
N MET A 1 17.42 -10.18 -8.17
CA MET A 1 16.98 -8.81 -7.88
C MET A 1 15.66 -8.94 -7.11
N LYS A 2 15.32 -8.04 -6.18
CA LYS A 2 14.02 -8.10 -5.49
C LYS A 2 13.02 -7.34 -6.35
N ASP A 3 12.09 -8.06 -6.96
CA ASP A 3 11.15 -7.53 -7.94
C ASP A 3 9.89 -6.94 -7.27
N GLU A 4 9.93 -6.74 -5.95
CA GLU A 4 8.79 -6.36 -5.12
C GLU A 4 9.16 -5.33 -4.03
N ILE A 5 8.17 -4.52 -3.64
CA ILE A 5 8.13 -3.68 -2.44
C ILE A 5 7.21 -4.39 -1.46
N ILE A 6 7.72 -4.72 -0.28
CA ILE A 6 6.95 -5.42 0.75
C ILE A 6 6.69 -4.44 1.90
N ILE A 7 5.41 -4.17 2.15
CA ILE A 7 4.90 -3.38 3.27
C ILE A 7 4.33 -4.35 4.30
N LYS A 8 4.77 -4.22 5.55
CA LYS A 8 4.34 -5.05 6.67
C LYS A 8 3.78 -4.18 7.78
N GLY A 9 2.59 -4.53 8.25
CA GLY A 9 1.92 -3.88 9.37
C GLY A 9 1.67 -2.38 9.19
N ALA A 10 1.28 -1.94 7.99
CA ALA A 10 0.97 -0.53 7.77
C ALA A 10 -0.25 -0.13 8.61
N SER A 11 -0.04 0.81 9.53
CA SER A 11 -1.01 1.22 10.54
C SER A 11 -1.10 2.74 10.70
N GLU A 12 -0.60 3.51 9.72
CA GLU A 12 -0.68 4.97 9.74
C GLU A 12 -2.12 5.45 9.55
N HIS A 13 -2.53 6.48 10.31
CA HIS A 13 -3.90 7.01 10.33
C HIS A 13 -4.99 5.95 10.57
N ASN A 14 -5.78 5.62 9.54
CA ASN A 14 -6.89 4.68 9.61
C ASN A 14 -6.58 3.31 8.99
N LEU A 15 -5.30 3.05 8.65
CA LEU A 15 -4.86 1.75 8.18
C LEU A 15 -4.95 0.71 9.31
N LYS A 16 -5.45 -0.47 8.99
CA LYS A 16 -5.78 -1.52 9.97
C LYS A 16 -4.69 -2.59 10.03
N ASN A 17 -3.43 -2.17 10.25
CA ASN A 17 -2.27 -3.06 10.32
C ASN A 17 -2.19 -4.00 9.09
N ILE A 18 -2.14 -3.40 7.90
CA ILE A 18 -2.24 -4.14 6.64
C ILE A 18 -0.86 -4.55 6.09
N ASP A 19 -0.80 -5.73 5.51
CA ASP A 19 0.35 -6.24 4.76
C ASP A 19 0.07 -6.13 3.26
N LEU A 20 1.05 -5.65 2.48
CA LEU A 20 0.93 -5.53 1.03
C LEU A 20 2.27 -5.83 0.34
N THR A 21 2.19 -6.50 -0.80
CA THR A 21 3.33 -6.66 -1.73
C THR A 21 3.00 -5.96 -3.04
N ILE A 22 3.87 -5.06 -3.48
CA ILE A 22 3.71 -4.27 -4.70
C ILE A 22 4.84 -4.64 -5.67
N PRO A 23 4.55 -5.04 -6.92
CA PRO A 23 5.61 -5.33 -7.88
C PRO A 23 6.34 -4.03 -8.27
N ARG A 24 7.68 -4.09 -8.32
CA ARG A 24 8.52 -2.97 -8.77
C ARG A 24 8.43 -2.79 -10.28
N ASP A 25 8.81 -1.61 -10.74
CA ASP A 25 8.91 -1.26 -12.15
C ASP A 25 7.59 -1.43 -12.94
N LYS A 26 6.47 -1.23 -12.24
CA LYS A 26 5.12 -1.19 -12.79
C LYS A 26 4.44 0.13 -12.45
N LEU A 27 3.53 0.56 -13.32
CA LEU A 27 2.56 1.61 -12.99
C LEU A 27 1.48 0.98 -12.11
N ILE A 28 1.43 1.37 -10.84
CA ILE A 28 0.45 0.89 -9.86
C ILE A 28 -0.54 2.01 -9.55
N VAL A 29 -1.82 1.67 -9.51
CA VAL A 29 -2.90 2.61 -9.18
C VAL A 29 -3.52 2.21 -7.85
N ILE A 30 -3.44 3.11 -6.87
CA ILE A 30 -4.15 2.97 -5.59
C ILE A 30 -5.46 3.76 -5.70
N THR A 31 -6.60 3.08 -5.55
CA THR A 31 -7.95 3.66 -5.70
C THR A 31 -8.85 3.31 -4.52
N GLY A 32 -10.05 3.92 -4.47
CA GLY A 32 -11.00 3.81 -3.37
C GLY A 32 -11.66 5.13 -2.99
N VAL A 33 -12.76 5.03 -2.23
CA VAL A 33 -13.56 6.16 -1.75
C VAL A 33 -12.74 7.18 -0.94
N SER A 34 -13.18 8.44 -0.86
CA SER A 34 -12.53 9.45 -0.02
C SER A 34 -12.40 8.96 1.43
N GLY A 35 -11.24 9.20 2.07
CA GLY A 35 -10.96 8.73 3.42
C GLY A 35 -10.61 7.24 3.56
N SER A 36 -10.51 6.46 2.48
CA SER A 36 -10.22 5.02 2.56
C SER A 36 -8.77 4.65 2.92
N GLY A 37 -7.88 5.62 3.15
CA GLY A 37 -6.47 5.38 3.51
C GLY A 37 -5.50 5.33 2.32
N LYS A 38 -5.91 5.65 1.09
CA LYS A 38 -5.05 5.61 -0.11
C LYS A 38 -3.80 6.49 -0.03
N SER A 39 -3.90 7.64 0.62
CA SER A 39 -2.78 8.58 0.77
C SER A 39 -1.93 8.27 2.00
N SER A 40 -2.47 7.46 2.92
CA SER A 40 -1.76 6.97 4.10
C SER A 40 -0.93 5.72 3.75
N LEU A 41 -1.41 4.93 2.80
CA LEU A 41 -0.69 3.83 2.15
C LEU A 41 0.28 4.36 1.10
#